data_AF-A0A8C4RUL1-F1
#
_entry.id   AF-A0A8C4RUL1-F1
#
_cell.length_a   1.000
_cell.length_b   1.000
_cell.length_c   1.000
_cell.angle_alpha   90.00
_cell.angle_beta   90.00
_cell.angle_gamma   90.00
#
_symmetry.space_group_name_H-M   'P 1'
#
loop_
_entity.id
_entity.type
_entity.pdbx_description
1 polymer ?
#
loop_
_entity_poly.entity_id
_entity_poly.type
_entity_poly.pdbx_seq_one_letter_code
_entity_poly.pdbx_strand_id
1 'polypeptide(L)'
;LHNSSGIFTPLKTSQTIFERFEKIGKKQNKEQVPPASSFEQQQKKRNAGKMNKKPYSNENGQRSGKFRSLQEAFKALDIGDLQQQLQNSQRVFAENPSVWVKDLAGYLNSKLQAPDNDPALSQHPYDYPYCLASKDLKNIIKTLLGKSPSVAEELFDHCIYSMLREYDKPNGEALYGYRICIQALLMEKPKIATLNLPGYLDLLRTYLNKPTKCLTIMWALGQAGFTDLSEGLKVWLGIMLPVLGTKMLSPYSIAYLDRLLMMHSNLTKGFGIIGPKDFFPLLDFAFMPGNALSPRETPSAQNHV
;
A
#
# COMPACT_ATOMS: atom_id res chain seq x y z
N LEU A 1 69.87 -21.03 3.34
CA LEU A 1 69.14 -22.01 4.16
C LEU A 1 67.88 -21.34 4.70
N HIS A 2 66.72 -21.84 4.26
CA HIS A 2 65.34 -21.61 4.76
C HIS A 2 64.87 -20.17 5.01
N ASN A 3 63.94 -19.68 4.18
CA ASN A 3 62.71 -19.11 4.75
C ASN A 3 61.53 -19.09 3.77
N SER A 4 60.38 -19.43 4.34
CA SER A 4 59.10 -19.79 3.74
C SER A 4 58.37 -18.64 3.04
N SER A 5 57.95 -18.86 1.79
CA SER A 5 56.95 -18.05 1.10
C SER A 5 55.55 -18.61 1.39
N GLY A 6 54.86 -18.00 2.35
CA GLY A 6 53.45 -18.27 2.65
C GLY A 6 52.55 -17.76 1.52
N ILE A 7 51.80 -18.67 0.90
CA ILE A 7 50.74 -18.35 -0.06
C ILE A 7 49.50 -17.95 0.74
N PHE A 8 49.19 -16.65 0.78
CA PHE A 8 47.88 -16.18 1.24
C PHE A 8 46.83 -16.54 0.18
N THR A 9 45.94 -17.48 0.52
CA THR A 9 44.71 -17.70 -0.22
C THR A 9 43.68 -16.67 0.25
N PRO A 10 43.00 -15.94 -0.66
CA PRO A 10 42.00 -14.96 -0.24
C PRO A 10 40.79 -15.68 0.36
N LEU A 11 40.41 -15.27 1.58
CA LEU A 11 39.19 -15.68 2.26
C LEU A 11 37.99 -15.42 1.34
N LYS A 12 37.24 -16.49 1.02
CA LYS A 12 35.96 -16.41 0.31
C LYS A 12 34.98 -15.59 1.13
N THR A 13 34.71 -14.38 0.67
CA THR A 13 33.66 -13.50 1.21
C THR A 13 32.31 -14.22 1.09
N SER A 14 31.65 -14.50 2.21
CA SER A 14 30.28 -14.97 2.22
C SER A 14 29.36 -13.85 1.71
N GLN A 15 28.72 -14.08 0.57
CA GLN A 15 27.78 -13.13 -0.04
C GLN A 15 26.59 -12.92 0.90
N THR A 16 26.25 -11.66 1.18
CA THR A 16 25.07 -11.30 1.97
C THR A 16 23.80 -11.51 1.15
N ILE A 17 22.68 -11.77 1.82
CA ILE A 17 21.35 -11.95 1.20
C ILE A 17 21.01 -10.78 0.25
N PHE A 18 21.45 -9.56 0.61
CA PHE A 18 21.29 -8.34 -0.18
C PHE A 18 21.90 -8.46 -1.59
N GLU A 19 23.10 -9.02 -1.73
CA GLU A 19 23.74 -9.24 -3.05
C GLU A 19 23.05 -10.33 -3.87
N ARG A 20 22.37 -11.27 -3.22
CA ARG A 20 21.62 -12.33 -3.90
C ARG A 20 20.39 -11.76 -4.63
N PHE A 21 19.76 -10.72 -4.10
CA PHE A 21 18.63 -10.06 -4.74
C PHE A 21 19.02 -9.34 -6.04
N GLU A 22 20.21 -8.74 -6.13
CA GLU A 22 20.63 -8.05 -7.36
C GLU A 22 21.00 -8.99 -8.52
N LYS A 23 21.54 -10.17 -8.23
CA LYS A 23 22.01 -11.10 -9.27
C LYS A 23 20.89 -11.91 -9.94
N ILE A 24 19.73 -12.03 -9.31
CA ILE A 24 18.57 -12.75 -9.88
C ILE A 24 17.89 -11.90 -10.98
N GLY A 25 18.03 -10.58 -10.97
CA GLY A 25 17.45 -9.68 -11.98
C GLY A 25 18.25 -9.51 -13.29
N LYS A 26 19.45 -10.09 -13.42
CA LYS A 26 20.35 -9.86 -14.58
C LYS A 26 20.57 -11.07 -15.49
N LYS A 27 19.84 -12.17 -15.33
CA LYS A 27 19.91 -13.34 -16.23
C LYS A 27 18.57 -13.61 -16.91
N GLN A 28 18.23 -12.76 -17.87
CA GLN A 28 17.46 -13.10 -19.09
C GLN A 28 17.38 -11.84 -19.97
N ASN A 29 18.40 -11.62 -20.79
CA ASN A 29 18.24 -10.88 -22.04
C ASN A 29 19.45 -11.11 -22.95
N LYS A 30 19.35 -12.13 -23.79
CA LYS A 30 20.15 -12.33 -25.00
C LYS A 30 19.30 -13.11 -26.00
N GLU A 31 18.66 -12.40 -26.92
CA GLU A 31 18.37 -12.79 -28.31
C GLU A 31 17.69 -11.59 -28.96
N GLN A 32 18.44 -10.81 -29.74
CA GLN A 32 18.61 -10.90 -31.20
C GLN A 32 17.41 -10.33 -31.99
N VAL A 33 17.73 -9.25 -32.69
CA VAL A 33 16.92 -8.50 -33.65
C VAL A 33 16.87 -9.25 -34.98
N PRO A 34 15.76 -9.19 -35.74
CA PRO A 34 15.89 -8.96 -37.17
C PRO A 34 15.06 -7.77 -37.70
N PRO A 35 15.43 -7.22 -38.87
CA PRO A 35 15.01 -5.91 -39.36
C PRO A 35 13.72 -5.92 -40.20
N ALA A 36 13.26 -4.71 -40.51
CA ALA A 36 12.07 -4.38 -41.30
C ALA A 36 12.09 -4.89 -42.75
N SER A 37 10.91 -5.23 -43.26
CA SER A 37 10.58 -5.09 -44.68
C SER A 37 9.08 -4.82 -44.89
N SER A 38 8.84 -3.79 -45.67
CA SER A 38 7.60 -3.32 -46.29
C SER A 38 7.02 -4.34 -47.27
N PHE A 39 5.69 -4.37 -47.44
CA PHE A 39 4.96 -4.15 -48.71
C PHE A 39 3.46 -4.46 -48.56
N GLU A 40 2.65 -3.55 -49.07
CA GLU A 40 1.19 -3.64 -49.25
C GLU A 40 0.81 -4.73 -50.27
N GLN A 41 -0.34 -5.40 -50.09
CA GLN A 41 -1.44 -5.45 -51.07
C GLN A 41 -2.62 -6.38 -50.68
N GLN A 42 -3.81 -5.77 -50.73
CA GLN A 42 -5.09 -6.20 -51.32
C GLN A 42 -5.84 -7.49 -50.89
N GLN A 43 -7.05 -7.22 -50.36
CA GLN A 43 -8.38 -7.75 -50.72
C GLN A 43 -8.65 -9.27 -50.77
N LYS A 44 -9.57 -9.71 -49.88
CA LYS A 44 -10.84 -10.36 -50.30
C LYS A 44 -11.87 -10.44 -49.17
N LYS A 45 -13.10 -10.00 -49.48
CA LYS A 45 -14.34 -10.17 -48.69
C LYS A 45 -14.72 -11.66 -48.56
N ARG A 46 -15.29 -12.07 -47.42
CA ARG A 46 -16.44 -12.99 -47.40
C ARG A 46 -17.27 -12.89 -46.11
N ASN A 47 -18.58 -13.04 -46.29
CA ASN A 47 -19.68 -12.75 -45.38
C ASN A 47 -19.90 -13.75 -44.24
N ALA A 48 -20.49 -13.20 -43.16
CA ALA A 48 -21.58 -13.70 -42.30
C ALA A 48 -21.63 -15.19 -41.89
N GLY A 49 -21.51 -15.40 -40.58
CA GLY A 49 -22.02 -16.58 -39.86
C GLY A 49 -22.24 -16.25 -38.38
N LYS A 50 -23.51 -16.24 -37.94
CA LYS A 50 -23.93 -16.08 -36.54
C LYS A 50 -23.30 -17.17 -35.67
N MET A 51 -22.77 -16.83 -34.50
CA MET A 51 -22.67 -17.78 -33.39
C MET A 51 -22.74 -17.09 -32.02
N ASN A 52 -23.46 -17.77 -31.13
CA ASN A 52 -24.02 -17.36 -29.85
C ASN A 52 -23.15 -16.52 -28.90
N LYS A 53 -23.80 -15.54 -28.26
CA LYS A 53 -23.35 -14.90 -27.02
C LYS A 53 -23.18 -15.96 -25.92
N LYS A 54 -21.95 -16.20 -25.48
CA LYS A 54 -21.66 -16.68 -24.12
C LYS A 54 -21.48 -15.47 -23.20
N PRO A 55 -21.93 -15.53 -21.95
CA PRO A 55 -21.79 -14.42 -21.02
C PRO A 55 -20.30 -14.21 -20.71
N TYR A 56 -19.86 -12.96 -20.83
CA TYR A 56 -18.55 -12.52 -20.35
C TYR A 56 -18.52 -12.68 -18.82
N SER A 57 -17.87 -13.73 -18.35
CA SER A 57 -17.23 -13.72 -17.03
C SER A 57 -16.05 -12.76 -17.11
N ASN A 58 -16.17 -11.62 -16.42
CA ASN A 58 -15.05 -10.70 -16.18
C ASN A 58 -14.01 -11.40 -15.30
N GLU A 59 -13.14 -12.21 -15.90
CA GLU A 59 -11.85 -12.56 -15.32
C GLU A 59 -10.87 -11.41 -15.58
N ASN A 60 -10.99 -10.33 -14.81
CA ASN A 60 -9.86 -9.43 -14.64
C ASN A 60 -8.86 -10.13 -13.72
N GLY A 61 -7.66 -10.38 -14.26
CA GLY A 61 -6.64 -11.27 -13.73
C GLY A 61 -6.45 -11.24 -12.22
N GLN A 62 -6.85 -12.33 -11.57
CA GLN A 62 -6.45 -12.61 -10.19
C GLN A 62 -4.94 -12.76 -10.15
N ARG A 63 -4.26 -11.81 -9.49
CA ARG A 63 -2.85 -11.95 -9.14
C ARG A 63 -2.72 -13.15 -8.22
N SER A 64 -2.05 -14.21 -8.68
CA SER A 64 -1.94 -15.48 -7.97
C SER A 64 -0.98 -15.36 -6.79
N GLY A 65 -1.51 -15.00 -5.61
CA GLY A 65 -0.78 -15.17 -4.35
C GLY A 65 -0.54 -16.65 -4.05
N LYS A 66 0.50 -16.96 -3.26
CA LYS A 66 0.80 -18.32 -2.79
C LYS A 66 -0.40 -18.95 -2.06
N PHE A 67 -1.16 -18.13 -1.33
CA PHE A 67 -2.35 -18.52 -0.57
C PHE A 67 -3.61 -18.00 -1.26
N ARG A 68 -4.73 -18.71 -1.08
CA ARG A 68 -6.02 -18.30 -1.69
C ARG A 68 -6.65 -17.13 -0.94
N SER A 69 -6.33 -16.99 0.35
CA SER A 69 -6.78 -15.90 1.20
C SER A 69 -5.69 -15.46 2.16
N LEU A 70 -5.81 -14.24 2.68
CA LEU A 70 -4.87 -13.72 3.68
C LEU A 70 -4.97 -14.50 5.00
N GLN A 71 -6.16 -14.96 5.35
CA GLN A 71 -6.42 -15.78 6.54
C GLN A 71 -5.63 -17.11 6.50
N GLU A 72 -5.57 -17.76 5.33
CA GLU A 72 -4.73 -18.95 5.13
C GLU A 72 -3.24 -18.61 5.33
N ALA A 73 -2.78 -17.48 4.79
CA ALA A 73 -1.40 -17.05 4.94
C ALA A 73 -1.02 -16.78 6.40
N PHE A 74 -1.91 -16.17 7.18
CA PHE A 74 -1.72 -15.97 8.63
C PHE A 74 -1.69 -17.29 9.40
N LYS A 75 -2.53 -18.27 9.04
CA LYS A 75 -2.52 -19.60 9.68
C LYS A 75 -1.22 -20.37 9.38
N ALA A 76 -0.66 -20.17 8.20
CA ALA A 76 0.60 -20.80 7.79
C ALA A 76 1.85 -20.02 8.23
N LEU A 77 1.69 -18.88 8.91
CA LEU A 77 2.80 -18.05 9.35
C LEU A 77 3.54 -18.71 10.51
N ASP A 78 4.81 -19.04 10.29
CA ASP A 78 5.68 -19.59 11.33
C ASP A 78 6.21 -18.47 12.23
N ILE A 79 5.63 -18.37 13.43
CA ILE A 79 6.02 -17.38 14.43
C ILE A 79 7.42 -17.66 15.00
N GLY A 80 7.84 -18.92 15.06
CA GLY A 80 9.16 -19.32 15.54
C GLY A 80 10.26 -18.87 14.57
N ASP A 81 10.06 -19.11 13.27
CA ASP A 81 10.95 -18.60 12.20
C ASP A 81 11.03 -17.07 12.26
N LEU A 82 9.90 -16.37 12.35
CA LEU A 82 9.89 -14.90 12.49
C LEU A 82 10.74 -14.42 13.67
N GLN A 83 10.55 -15.02 14.85
CA GLN A 83 11.33 -14.65 16.04
C GLN A 83 12.82 -14.89 15.84
N GLN A 84 13.20 -16.02 15.25
CA GLN A 84 14.60 -16.34 14.97
C GLN A 84 15.23 -15.33 13.99
N GLN A 85 14.51 -14.97 12.92
CA GLN A 85 14.98 -13.98 11.95
C GLN A 85 15.18 -12.61 12.60
N LEU A 86 14.22 -12.15 13.41
CA LEU A 86 14.33 -10.87 14.12
C LEU A 86 15.46 -10.87 15.14
N GLN A 87 15.62 -11.95 15.92
CA GLN A 87 16.74 -12.07 16.86
C GLN A 87 18.09 -12.03 16.14
N ASN A 88 18.20 -12.68 14.98
CA ASN A 88 19.40 -12.62 14.17
C ASN A 88 19.67 -11.20 13.65
N SER A 89 18.64 -10.51 13.13
CA SER A 89 18.75 -9.12 12.69
C SER A 89 19.22 -8.20 13.82
N GLN A 90 18.63 -8.34 15.02
CA GLN A 90 19.00 -7.59 16.22
C GLN A 90 20.44 -7.88 16.69
N ARG A 91 20.88 -9.13 16.56
CA ARG A 91 22.25 -9.51 16.93
C ARG A 91 23.28 -8.97 15.95
N VAL A 92 23.01 -9.07 14.64
CA VAL A 92 23.95 -8.64 13.58
C VAL A 92 23.99 -7.12 13.46
N PHE A 93 22.85 -6.45 13.68
CA PHE A 93 22.69 -5.01 13.50
C PHE A 93 22.25 -4.32 14.80
N ALA A 94 22.94 -4.59 15.92
CA ALA A 94 22.56 -4.11 17.26
C ALA A 94 22.38 -2.59 17.40
N GLU A 95 23.11 -1.81 16.60
CA GLU A 95 23.06 -0.33 16.62
C GLU A 95 22.19 0.26 15.50
N ASN A 96 21.46 -0.58 14.76
CA ASN A 96 20.65 -0.12 13.64
C ASN A 96 19.19 -0.63 13.72
N PRO A 97 18.35 0.02 14.54
CA PRO A 97 16.94 -0.33 14.69
C PRO A 97 16.13 -0.28 13.39
N SER A 98 16.57 0.53 12.42
CA SER A 98 15.93 0.66 11.11
C SER A 98 15.93 -0.66 10.34
N VAL A 99 17.02 -1.43 10.45
CA VAL A 99 17.13 -2.76 9.82
C VAL A 99 16.10 -3.72 10.42
N TRP A 100 15.92 -3.73 11.74
CA TRP A 100 15.02 -4.70 12.38
C TRP A 100 13.57 -4.51 11.97
N VAL A 101 13.11 -3.26 11.93
CA VAL A 101 11.72 -2.95 11.57
C VAL A 101 11.47 -3.14 10.07
N LYS A 102 12.47 -2.93 9.22
CA LYS A 102 12.41 -3.23 7.78
C LYS A 102 12.42 -4.74 7.52
N ASP A 103 13.21 -5.49 8.27
CA ASP A 103 13.23 -6.96 8.20
C ASP A 103 11.89 -7.55 8.63
N LEU A 104 11.25 -7.00 9.68
CA LEU A 104 9.87 -7.36 10.06
C LEU A 104 8.90 -7.15 8.89
N ALA A 105 8.90 -5.95 8.30
CA ALA A 105 7.99 -5.61 7.20
C ALA A 105 8.22 -6.50 5.98
N GLY A 106 9.49 -6.71 5.61
CA GLY A 106 9.90 -7.57 4.50
C GLY A 106 9.54 -9.04 4.72
N TYR A 107 9.77 -9.56 5.92
CA TYR A 107 9.38 -10.92 6.29
C TYR A 107 7.87 -11.11 6.14
N LEU A 108 7.07 -10.21 6.75
CA LEU A 108 5.61 -10.30 6.68
C LEU A 108 5.11 -10.20 5.24
N ASN A 109 5.64 -9.28 4.42
CA ASN A 109 5.30 -9.25 3.00
C ASN A 109 5.60 -10.59 2.33
N SER A 110 6.81 -11.13 2.48
CA SER A 110 7.20 -12.37 1.80
C SER A 110 6.34 -13.58 2.18
N LYS A 111 5.86 -13.63 3.43
CA LYS A 111 5.06 -14.76 3.92
C LYS A 111 3.56 -14.57 3.69
N LEU A 112 3.06 -13.33 3.69
CA LEU A 112 1.64 -13.03 3.53
C LEU A 112 1.24 -12.82 2.06
N GLN A 113 1.61 -13.77 1.20
CA GLN A 113 1.31 -13.70 -0.23
C GLN A 113 -0.09 -14.24 -0.55
N ALA A 114 -1.07 -13.35 -0.52
CA ALA A 114 -2.46 -13.60 -0.90
C ALA A 114 -2.94 -12.53 -1.90
N PRO A 115 -4.03 -12.74 -2.66
CA PRO A 115 -4.57 -11.73 -3.56
C PRO A 115 -4.79 -10.38 -2.85
N ASP A 116 -4.25 -9.30 -3.44
CA ASP A 116 -4.43 -7.91 -3.00
C ASP A 116 -5.05 -7.12 -4.17
N ASN A 117 -6.37 -6.93 -4.09
CA ASN A 117 -7.17 -6.34 -5.17
C ASN A 117 -7.58 -4.89 -4.90
N ASP A 118 -7.44 -4.40 -3.66
CA ASP A 118 -7.90 -3.07 -3.26
C ASP A 118 -6.83 -2.33 -2.45
N PRO A 119 -6.18 -1.29 -3.00
CA PRO A 119 -5.14 -0.54 -2.32
C PRO A 119 -5.62 0.16 -1.04
N ALA A 120 -6.93 0.41 -0.92
CA ALA A 120 -7.55 1.10 0.21
C ALA A 120 -8.28 0.13 1.17
N LEU A 121 -8.38 -1.16 0.82
CA LEU A 121 -9.06 -2.18 1.63
C LEU A 121 -10.46 -1.75 2.08
N SER A 122 -11.17 -1.02 1.22
CA SER A 122 -12.42 -0.32 1.54
C SER A 122 -13.55 -1.30 1.91
N GLN A 123 -13.48 -2.53 1.38
CA GLN A 123 -14.43 -3.61 1.67
C GLN A 123 -14.17 -4.34 3.00
N HIS A 124 -13.13 -3.93 3.74
CA HIS A 124 -12.75 -4.55 5.00
C HIS A 124 -13.00 -3.60 6.20
N PRO A 125 -13.06 -4.18 7.43
CA PRO A 125 -12.99 -3.41 8.67
C PRO A 125 -11.75 -2.51 8.72
N TYR A 126 -11.81 -1.44 9.50
CA TYR A 126 -10.73 -0.44 9.57
C TYR A 126 -9.40 -0.99 10.09
N ASP A 127 -9.46 -2.05 10.89
CA ASP A 127 -8.30 -2.71 11.50
C ASP A 127 -7.75 -3.86 10.66
N TYR A 128 -8.31 -4.13 9.47
CA TYR A 128 -7.76 -5.09 8.51
C TYR A 128 -6.56 -4.51 7.75
N PRO A 129 -5.49 -5.29 7.48
CA PRO A 129 -5.32 -6.71 7.78
C PRO A 129 -4.82 -7.02 9.20
N TYR A 130 -4.40 -6.03 9.99
CA TYR A 130 -3.76 -6.27 11.28
C TYR A 130 -4.64 -7.00 12.30
N CYS A 131 -5.96 -6.89 12.17
CA CYS A 131 -6.92 -7.62 13.01
C CYS A 131 -6.78 -9.14 12.92
N LEU A 132 -6.31 -9.67 11.77
CA LEU A 132 -6.05 -11.09 11.55
C LEU A 132 -4.79 -11.61 12.28
N ALA A 133 -3.90 -10.72 12.71
CA ALA A 133 -2.69 -11.12 13.43
C ALA A 133 -3.05 -11.78 14.77
N SER A 134 -2.39 -12.91 15.06
CA SER A 134 -2.50 -13.56 16.37
C SER A 134 -2.00 -12.66 17.49
N LYS A 135 -2.41 -12.95 18.73
CA LYS A 135 -1.94 -12.21 19.91
C LYS A 135 -0.40 -12.23 20.00
N ASP A 136 0.22 -13.37 19.69
CA ASP A 136 1.67 -13.53 19.74
C ASP A 136 2.36 -12.67 18.68
N LEU A 137 1.84 -12.64 17.45
CA LEU A 137 2.37 -11.77 16.40
C LEU A 137 2.23 -10.29 16.77
N LYS A 138 1.06 -9.88 17.28
CA LYS A 138 0.84 -8.51 17.76
C LYS A 138 1.85 -8.12 18.85
N ASN A 139 2.11 -9.02 19.79
CA ASN A 139 3.09 -8.81 20.86
C ASN A 139 4.52 -8.69 20.33
N ILE A 140 4.92 -9.50 19.35
CA ILE A 140 6.24 -9.43 18.71
C ILE A 140 6.42 -8.07 18.03
N ILE A 141 5.45 -7.66 17.20
CA ILE A 141 5.48 -6.39 16.48
C ILE A 141 5.57 -5.23 17.47
N LYS A 142 4.69 -5.20 18.48
CA LYS A 142 4.66 -4.17 19.52
C LYS A 142 5.99 -4.09 20.28
N THR A 143 6.55 -5.22 20.68
CA THR A 143 7.84 -5.27 21.40
C THR A 143 8.97 -4.73 20.53
N LEU A 144 8.99 -5.06 19.24
CA LEU A 144 10.01 -4.57 18.32
C LEU A 144 9.90 -3.06 18.13
N LEU A 145 8.69 -2.55 17.84
CA LEU A 145 8.44 -1.11 17.66
C LEU A 145 8.76 -0.32 18.94
N GLY A 146 8.45 -0.87 20.11
CA GLY A 146 8.79 -0.27 21.41
C GLY A 146 10.30 -0.17 21.67
N LYS A 147 11.11 -1.07 21.10
CA LYS A 147 12.58 -1.01 21.14
C LYS A 147 13.18 -0.08 20.08
N SER A 148 12.40 0.35 19.10
CA SER A 148 12.85 1.10 17.93
C SER A 148 12.13 2.46 17.78
N PRO A 149 11.93 3.25 18.85
CA PRO A 149 11.11 4.47 18.76
C PRO A 149 11.72 5.57 17.87
N SER A 150 13.05 5.60 17.74
CA SER A 150 13.79 6.61 16.97
C SER A 150 13.65 6.48 15.46
N VAL A 151 13.27 5.30 14.96
CA VAL A 151 13.13 5.02 13.51
C VAL A 151 11.66 4.90 13.10
N ALA A 152 10.74 5.31 13.97
CA ALA A 152 9.31 5.16 13.77
C ALA A 152 8.80 5.91 12.54
N GLU A 153 9.21 7.17 12.37
CA GLU A 153 8.88 7.99 11.19
C GLU A 153 9.50 7.40 9.92
N GLU A 154 10.78 6.99 9.99
CA GLU A 154 11.48 6.36 8.86
C GLU A 154 10.80 5.06 8.41
N LEU A 155 10.32 4.23 9.35
CA LEU A 155 9.57 3.02 9.05
C LEU A 155 8.26 3.34 8.34
N PHE A 156 7.54 4.36 8.81
CA PHE A 156 6.27 4.78 8.21
C PHE A 156 6.47 5.20 6.75
N ASP A 157 7.45 6.08 6.50
CA ASP A 157 7.85 6.48 5.15
C ASP A 157 8.28 5.29 4.31
N HIS A 158 9.16 4.44 4.85
CA HIS A 158 9.66 3.26 4.15
C HIS A 158 8.50 2.37 3.67
N CYS A 159 7.50 2.12 4.52
CA CYS A 159 6.34 1.31 4.15
C CYS A 159 5.56 1.95 2.99
N ILE A 160 5.27 3.25 3.06
CA ILE A 160 4.55 3.97 1.98
C ILE A 160 5.35 3.92 0.68
N TYR A 161 6.59 4.40 0.69
CA TYR A 161 7.41 4.47 -0.53
C TYR A 161 7.69 3.10 -1.13
N SER A 162 7.83 2.06 -0.30
CA SER A 162 7.99 0.69 -0.79
C SER A 162 6.72 0.20 -1.47
N MET A 163 5.54 0.37 -0.87
CA MET A 163 4.28 0.03 -1.53
C MET A 163 4.12 0.75 -2.87
N LEU A 164 4.41 2.05 -2.91
CA LEU A 164 4.32 2.85 -4.14
C LEU A 164 5.28 2.37 -5.24
N ARG A 165 6.48 1.90 -4.87
CA ARG A 165 7.48 1.36 -5.80
C ARG A 165 7.06 -0.01 -6.32
N GLU A 166 6.54 -0.88 -5.45
CA GLU A 166 6.10 -2.23 -5.83
C GLU A 166 4.95 -2.20 -6.86
N TYR A 167 4.07 -1.19 -6.80
CA TYR A 167 3.01 -1.03 -7.80
C TYR A 167 3.50 -0.74 -9.23
N ASP A 168 4.73 -0.26 -9.42
CA ASP A 168 5.28 -0.08 -10.77
C ASP A 168 5.85 -1.39 -11.35
N LYS A 169 5.94 -2.47 -10.55
CA LYS A 169 6.44 -3.76 -11.03
C LYS A 169 5.32 -4.55 -11.72
N PRO A 170 5.59 -5.18 -12.88
CA PRO A 170 4.60 -5.98 -13.60
C PRO A 170 4.13 -7.21 -12.80
N ASN A 171 5.02 -7.78 -11.98
CA ASN A 171 4.74 -8.94 -11.10
C ASN A 171 4.81 -8.54 -9.62
N GLY A 172 4.23 -7.38 -9.27
CA GLY A 172 4.24 -6.90 -7.88
C GLY A 172 3.68 -7.93 -6.89
N GLU A 173 4.35 -8.05 -5.75
CA GLU A 173 3.96 -8.95 -4.66
C GLU A 173 2.83 -8.35 -3.79
N ALA A 174 2.19 -9.19 -2.98
CA ALA A 174 1.24 -8.70 -1.97
C ALA A 174 1.96 -7.84 -0.91
N LEU A 175 1.33 -6.74 -0.50
CA LEU A 175 1.95 -5.68 0.32
C LEU A 175 1.46 -5.65 1.77
N TYR A 176 0.94 -6.77 2.27
CA TYR A 176 0.28 -6.84 3.56
C TYR A 176 1.20 -6.58 4.77
N GLY A 177 2.47 -6.94 4.69
CA GLY A 177 3.46 -6.65 5.73
C GLY A 177 3.66 -5.16 5.97
N TYR A 178 3.78 -4.35 4.90
CA TYR A 178 3.85 -2.89 5.03
C TYR A 178 2.58 -2.31 5.66
N ARG A 179 1.41 -2.81 5.26
CA ARG A 179 0.11 -2.41 5.81
C ARG A 179 0.00 -2.71 7.31
N ILE A 180 0.42 -3.90 7.72
CA ILE A 180 0.45 -4.33 9.12
C ILE A 180 1.37 -3.44 9.95
N CYS A 181 2.57 -3.14 9.44
CA CYS A 181 3.51 -2.26 10.14
C CYS A 181 2.94 -0.84 10.31
N ILE A 182 2.31 -0.29 9.27
CA ILE A 182 1.63 1.02 9.36
C ILE A 182 0.53 1.00 10.42
N GLN A 183 -0.35 0.00 10.41
CA GLN A 183 -1.45 -0.10 11.39
C GLN A 183 -0.93 -0.25 12.81
N ALA A 184 0.02 -1.15 13.04
CA ALA A 184 0.62 -1.36 14.35
C ALA A 184 1.31 -0.10 14.89
N LEU A 185 2.01 0.64 14.00
CA LEU A 185 2.70 1.87 14.37
C LEU A 185 1.73 2.99 14.74
N LEU A 186 0.72 3.24 13.90
CA LEU A 186 -0.23 4.35 14.11
C LEU A 186 -1.26 4.06 15.19
N MET A 187 -1.42 2.79 15.58
CA MET A 187 -2.15 2.45 16.80
C MET A 187 -1.50 3.02 18.07
N GLU A 188 -0.17 3.12 18.12
CA GLU A 188 0.54 3.65 19.29
C GLU A 188 0.98 5.11 19.12
N LYS A 189 1.30 5.51 17.89
CA LYS A 189 1.87 6.83 17.57
C LYS A 189 1.17 7.47 16.36
N PRO A 190 -0.14 7.81 16.47
CA PRO A 190 -0.92 8.34 15.34
C PRO A 190 -0.35 9.63 14.75
N LYS A 191 0.29 10.48 15.58
CA LYS A 191 0.89 11.75 15.16
C LYS A 191 1.95 11.61 14.05
N ILE A 192 2.59 10.45 13.89
CA ILE A 192 3.59 10.23 12.85
C ILE A 192 3.01 10.54 11.46
N ALA A 193 1.75 10.16 11.21
CA ALA A 193 1.10 10.39 9.93
C ALA A 193 0.90 11.88 9.59
N THR A 194 0.95 12.78 10.58
CA THR A 194 0.63 14.19 10.42
C THR A 194 1.82 15.13 10.57
N LEU A 195 3.01 14.61 10.87
CA LEU A 195 4.24 15.41 11.00
C LEU A 195 4.62 16.15 9.71
N ASN A 196 4.30 15.56 8.54
CA ASN A 196 4.64 16.13 7.23
C ASN A 196 3.50 15.99 6.21
N LEU A 197 2.29 16.45 6.55
CA LEU A 197 1.16 16.44 5.60
C LEU A 197 1.46 17.18 4.27
N PRO A 198 2.14 18.34 4.24
CA PRO A 198 2.46 19.00 2.97
C PRO A 198 3.30 18.12 2.04
N GLY A 199 4.33 17.45 2.58
CA GLY A 199 5.16 16.54 1.78
C GLY A 199 4.39 15.35 1.22
N TYR A 200 3.47 14.76 2.01
CA TYR A 200 2.61 13.69 1.51
C TYR A 200 1.57 14.17 0.50
N LEU A 201 1.05 15.39 0.64
CA LEU A 201 0.15 15.99 -0.34
C LEU A 201 0.86 16.18 -1.68
N ASP A 202 2.10 16.69 -1.66
CA ASP A 202 2.91 16.84 -2.87
C ASP A 202 3.23 15.48 -3.49
N LEU A 203 3.58 14.47 -2.69
CA LEU A 203 3.75 13.09 -3.15
C LEU A 203 2.46 12.56 -3.81
N LEU A 204 1.30 12.78 -3.19
CA LEU A 204 0.01 12.37 -3.74
C LEU A 204 -0.25 13.06 -5.08
N ARG A 205 0.03 14.37 -5.18
CA ARG A 205 -0.10 15.16 -6.40
C ARG A 205 0.73 14.61 -7.56
N THR A 206 1.93 14.07 -7.29
CA THR A 206 2.76 13.42 -8.32
C THR A 206 2.10 12.18 -8.94
N TYR A 207 1.13 11.58 -8.26
CA TYR A 207 0.47 10.34 -8.66
C TYR A 207 -1.02 10.50 -8.98
N LEU A 208 -1.56 11.71 -9.17
CA LEU A 208 -3.00 11.92 -9.41
C LEU A 208 -3.57 11.12 -10.60
N ASN A 209 -2.74 10.79 -11.58
CA ASN A 209 -3.09 9.95 -12.73
C ASN A 209 -3.00 8.43 -12.45
N LYS A 210 -2.56 8.02 -11.25
CA LYS A 210 -2.41 6.63 -10.79
C LYS A 210 -3.26 6.41 -9.53
N PRO A 211 -4.59 6.17 -9.66
CA PRO A 211 -5.50 6.08 -8.52
C PRO A 211 -5.05 5.10 -7.43
N THR A 212 -4.49 3.95 -7.80
CA THR A 212 -3.99 2.95 -6.85
C THR A 212 -2.95 3.52 -5.88
N LYS A 213 -2.03 4.36 -6.39
CA LYS A 213 -0.99 4.99 -5.58
C LYS A 213 -1.55 6.07 -4.67
N CYS A 214 -2.44 6.92 -5.18
CA CYS A 214 -3.13 7.92 -4.36
C CYS A 214 -3.92 7.26 -3.23
N LEU A 215 -4.72 6.24 -3.53
CA LEU A 215 -5.49 5.50 -2.54
C LEU A 215 -4.61 4.85 -1.48
N THR A 216 -3.42 4.36 -1.86
CA THR A 216 -2.44 3.80 -0.91
C THR A 216 -1.93 4.87 0.07
N ILE A 217 -1.59 6.07 -0.43
CA ILE A 217 -1.14 7.20 0.40
C ILE A 217 -2.26 7.63 1.35
N MET A 218 -3.47 7.84 0.81
CA MET A 218 -4.64 8.24 1.58
C MET A 218 -4.98 7.20 2.67
N TRP A 219 -4.91 5.91 2.33
CA TRP A 219 -5.15 4.83 3.27
C TRP A 219 -4.10 4.76 4.39
N ALA A 220 -2.81 4.90 4.04
CA ALA A 220 -1.73 4.81 5.00
C ALA A 220 -1.82 5.94 6.04
N LEU A 221 -2.01 7.19 5.58
CA LEU A 221 -2.16 8.35 6.47
C LEU A 221 -3.46 8.26 7.27
N GLY A 222 -4.54 7.82 6.62
CA GLY A 222 -5.85 7.69 7.24
C GLY A 222 -5.88 6.79 8.48
N GLN A 223 -4.96 5.83 8.61
CA GLN A 223 -4.91 4.94 9.77
C GLN A 223 -4.77 5.69 11.11
N ALA A 224 -4.15 6.87 11.14
CA ALA A 224 -4.03 7.68 12.35
C ALA A 224 -5.39 8.08 12.94
N GLY A 225 -6.39 8.26 12.06
CA GLY A 225 -7.74 8.65 12.47
C GLY A 225 -8.49 7.57 13.24
N PHE A 226 -8.10 6.30 13.13
CA PHE A 226 -8.82 5.22 13.82
C PHE A 226 -8.43 5.08 15.29
N THR A 227 -7.38 5.75 15.74
CA THR A 227 -6.98 5.84 17.16
C THR A 227 -7.07 7.26 17.71
N ASP A 228 -6.92 8.29 16.86
CA ASP A 228 -6.97 9.69 17.27
C ASP A 228 -7.81 10.52 16.28
N LEU A 229 -8.96 11.03 16.75
CA LEU A 229 -9.86 11.84 15.94
C LEU A 229 -9.18 13.10 15.40
N SER A 230 -8.36 13.77 16.22
CA SER A 230 -7.71 15.03 15.84
C SER A 230 -6.72 14.78 14.70
N GLU A 231 -5.93 13.70 14.78
CA GLU A 231 -5.01 13.33 13.72
C GLU A 231 -5.75 12.86 12.45
N GLY A 232 -6.86 12.13 12.59
CA GLY A 232 -7.72 11.76 11.47
C GLY A 232 -8.30 12.96 10.73
N LEU A 233 -8.79 13.97 11.46
CA LEU A 233 -9.31 15.19 10.87
C LEU A 233 -8.22 16.00 10.16
N LYS A 234 -7.01 16.09 10.73
CA LYS A 234 -5.87 16.73 10.06
C LYS A 234 -5.52 16.04 8.74
N VAL A 235 -5.48 14.69 8.73
CA VAL A 235 -5.24 13.93 7.50
C VAL A 235 -6.35 14.20 6.49
N TRP A 236 -7.61 14.18 6.93
CA TRP A 236 -8.72 14.42 6.02
C TRP A 236 -8.67 15.83 5.39
N LEU A 237 -8.48 16.87 6.20
CA LEU A 237 -8.35 18.25 5.74
C LEU A 237 -7.10 18.48 4.87
N GLY A 238 -5.97 17.90 5.25
CA GLY A 238 -4.68 18.14 4.59
C GLY A 238 -4.44 17.29 3.33
N ILE A 239 -5.10 16.14 3.21
CA ILE A 239 -4.81 15.15 2.15
C ILE A 239 -6.05 14.83 1.32
N MET A 240 -7.19 14.55 1.97
CA MET A 240 -8.37 14.03 1.27
C MET A 240 -9.25 15.16 0.71
N LEU A 241 -9.45 16.24 1.47
CA LEU A 241 -10.20 17.40 1.02
C LEU A 241 -9.63 18.03 -0.27
N PRO A 242 -8.29 18.23 -0.42
CA PRO A 242 -7.71 18.77 -1.65
C PRO A 242 -7.96 17.94 -2.91
N VAL A 243 -8.29 16.65 -2.76
CA VAL A 243 -8.55 15.74 -3.90
C VAL A 243 -10.01 15.30 -3.98
N LEU A 244 -10.89 15.91 -3.18
CA LEU A 244 -12.31 15.55 -3.11
C LEU A 244 -13.04 15.77 -4.44
N GLY A 245 -12.56 16.69 -5.29
CA GLY A 245 -13.05 16.89 -6.67
C GLY A 245 -12.60 15.81 -7.66
N THR A 246 -11.67 14.94 -7.29
CA THR A 246 -11.15 13.88 -8.18
C THR A 246 -12.07 12.67 -8.11
N LYS A 247 -12.85 12.42 -9.17
CA LYS A 247 -13.86 11.35 -9.25
C LYS A 247 -13.39 9.96 -8.79
N MET A 248 -12.13 9.61 -9.04
CA MET A 248 -11.57 8.30 -8.66
C MET A 248 -11.14 8.20 -7.19
N LEU A 249 -10.97 9.33 -6.49
CA LEU A 249 -10.49 9.41 -5.11
C LEU A 249 -11.57 9.89 -4.14
N SER A 250 -12.58 10.61 -4.66
CA SER A 250 -13.67 11.15 -3.86
C SER A 250 -14.47 10.10 -3.09
N PRO A 251 -14.78 8.89 -3.62
CA PRO A 251 -15.54 7.90 -2.86
C PRO A 251 -14.81 7.46 -1.58
N TYR A 252 -13.49 7.28 -1.66
CA TYR A 252 -12.68 6.92 -0.51
C TYR A 252 -12.63 8.07 0.51
N SER A 253 -12.45 9.31 0.04
CA SER A 253 -12.40 10.51 0.91
C SER A 253 -13.68 10.69 1.72
N ILE A 254 -14.84 10.45 1.12
CA ILE A 254 -16.15 10.56 1.75
C ILE A 254 -16.36 9.40 2.74
N ALA A 255 -16.12 8.16 2.30
CA ALA A 255 -16.28 6.98 3.15
C ALA A 255 -15.34 7.00 4.37
N TYR A 256 -14.13 7.55 4.22
CA TYR A 256 -13.20 7.74 5.31
C TYR A 256 -13.76 8.71 6.37
N LEU A 257 -14.26 9.88 5.96
CA LEU A 257 -14.81 10.85 6.92
C LEU A 257 -16.01 10.29 7.66
N ASP A 258 -16.93 9.64 6.95
CA ASP A 258 -18.10 8.99 7.55
C ASP A 258 -17.67 7.98 8.63
N ARG A 259 -16.76 7.07 8.28
CA ARG A 259 -16.21 6.08 9.21
C ARG A 259 -15.48 6.73 10.39
N LEU A 260 -14.69 7.78 10.15
CA LEU A 260 -13.97 8.51 11.20
C LEU A 260 -14.95 9.08 12.23
N LEU A 261 -16.02 9.75 11.77
CA LEU A 261 -17.02 10.36 12.66
C LEU A 261 -17.86 9.30 13.39
N MET A 262 -18.18 8.18 12.76
CA MET A 262 -18.92 7.08 13.40
C MET A 262 -18.09 6.34 14.46
N MET A 263 -16.76 6.25 14.29
CA MET A 263 -15.89 5.54 15.22
C MET A 263 -15.62 6.29 16.51
N HIS A 264 -15.62 7.63 16.48
CA HIS A 264 -15.30 8.45 17.65
C HIS A 264 -16.58 8.95 18.31
N SER A 265 -16.93 8.35 19.46
CA SER A 265 -18.10 8.75 20.26
C SER A 265 -17.99 10.17 20.84
N ASN A 266 -16.77 10.67 21.03
CA ASN A 266 -16.52 12.01 21.55
C ASN A 266 -15.90 12.92 20.48
N LEU A 267 -16.76 13.63 19.75
CA LEU A 267 -16.36 14.56 18.69
C LEU A 267 -15.70 15.84 19.21
N THR A 268 -15.76 16.14 20.52
CA THR A 268 -15.12 17.36 21.06
C THR A 268 -13.61 17.33 20.95
N LYS A 269 -13.00 16.14 20.83
CA LYS A 269 -11.57 16.00 20.52
C LYS A 269 -11.18 16.58 19.16
N GLY A 270 -12.14 16.73 18.24
CA GLY A 270 -11.94 17.39 16.96
C GLY A 270 -12.09 18.91 17.00
N PHE A 271 -12.49 19.50 18.14
CA PHE A 271 -12.73 20.94 18.22
C PHE A 271 -11.44 21.73 18.00
N GLY A 272 -11.55 22.82 17.23
CA GLY A 272 -10.41 23.66 16.85
C GLY A 272 -9.54 23.09 15.73
N ILE A 273 -9.77 21.86 15.27
CA ILE A 273 -9.07 21.29 14.10
C ILE A 273 -9.67 21.84 12.80
N ILE A 274 -11.00 21.91 12.69
CA ILE A 274 -11.69 22.55 11.57
C ILE A 274 -11.90 24.02 11.92
N GLY A 275 -11.22 24.92 11.21
CA GLY A 275 -11.40 26.36 11.34
C GLY A 275 -12.37 26.93 10.30
N PRO A 276 -12.78 28.21 10.44
CA PRO A 276 -13.61 28.88 9.42
C PRO A 276 -13.02 28.83 8.00
N LYS A 277 -11.68 28.89 7.89
CA LYS A 277 -10.95 28.77 6.61
C LYS A 277 -11.13 27.42 5.92
N ASP A 278 -11.35 26.37 6.70
CA ASP A 278 -11.52 25.00 6.21
C ASP A 278 -13.00 24.72 5.94
N PHE A 279 -13.90 25.49 6.56
CA PHE A 279 -15.34 25.36 6.42
C PHE A 279 -15.88 25.83 5.07
N PHE A 280 -15.37 26.94 4.53
CA PHE A 280 -15.84 27.45 3.23
C PHE A 280 -15.59 26.48 2.07
N PRO A 281 -14.39 25.88 1.89
CA PRO A 281 -14.18 24.86 0.86
C PRO A 281 -15.12 23.65 0.98
N LEU A 282 -15.55 23.32 2.20
CA LEU A 282 -16.53 22.25 2.43
C LEU A 282 -17.92 22.62 1.97
N LEU A 283 -18.37 23.82 2.30
CA LEU A 283 -19.66 24.34 1.82
C LEU A 283 -19.64 24.45 0.30
N ASP A 284 -18.59 25.03 -0.26
CA ASP A 284 -18.44 25.18 -1.71
C ASP A 284 -18.53 23.81 -2.38
N PHE A 285 -17.77 22.82 -1.89
CA PHE A 285 -17.87 21.47 -2.43
C PHE A 285 -19.28 20.89 -2.29
N ALA A 286 -19.90 20.98 -1.12
CA ALA A 286 -21.20 20.36 -0.84
C ALA A 286 -22.34 20.95 -1.68
N PHE A 287 -22.34 22.26 -1.91
CA PHE A 287 -23.40 22.98 -2.62
C PHE A 287 -23.09 23.23 -4.10
N MET A 288 -21.88 22.90 -4.58
CA MET A 288 -21.56 22.99 -6.00
C MET A 288 -22.29 21.91 -6.81
N PRO A 289 -23.03 22.27 -7.88
CA PRO A 289 -23.74 21.32 -8.71
C PRO A 289 -22.77 20.38 -9.45
N GLY A 290 -23.17 19.12 -9.63
CA GLY A 290 -22.39 18.12 -10.38
C GLY A 290 -21.18 17.55 -9.63
N ASN A 291 -21.12 17.75 -8.31
CA ASN A 291 -20.10 17.17 -7.44
C ASN A 291 -20.33 15.66 -7.21
N ALA A 292 -19.43 15.02 -6.45
CA ALA A 292 -19.53 13.60 -6.12
C ALA A 292 -20.71 13.24 -5.18
N LEU A 293 -21.36 14.24 -4.57
CA LEU A 293 -22.48 14.09 -3.64
C LEU A 293 -23.84 14.24 -4.35
N SER A 294 -23.87 14.80 -5.56
CA SER A 294 -25.09 15.08 -6.30
C SER A 294 -25.74 13.78 -6.75
N PRO A 295 -27.07 13.61 -6.60
CA PRO A 295 -27.79 12.47 -7.17
C PRO A 295 -27.49 12.40 -8.67
N ARG A 296 -27.12 11.20 -9.16
CA ARG A 296 -27.04 10.99 -10.60
C ARG A 296 -28.47 11.07 -11.12
N GLU A 297 -28.81 12.16 -11.81
CA GLU A 297 -30.07 12.27 -12.52
C GLU A 297 -30.17 11.07 -13.49
N THR A 298 -30.98 10.07 -13.15
CA THR A 298 -31.44 9.09 -14.11
C THR A 298 -32.33 9.84 -15.09
N PRO A 299 -32.01 9.85 -16.39
CA PRO A 299 -32.88 10.49 -17.36
C PRO A 299 -34.24 9.78 -17.29
N SER A 300 -35.25 10.51 -16.81
CA SER A 300 -36.64 10.10 -16.88
C SER A 300 -36.94 9.81 -18.34
N ALA A 301 -37.28 8.56 -18.66
CA ALA A 301 -37.81 8.18 -19.95
C ALA A 301 -38.98 9.13 -20.26
N GLN A 302 -38.76 10.04 -21.21
CA GLN A 302 -39.84 10.83 -21.78
C GLN A 302 -40.74 9.83 -22.49
N ASN A 303 -41.88 9.52 -21.86
CA ASN A 303 -42.99 8.89 -22.54
C ASN A 303 -43.40 9.84 -23.68
N HIS A 304 -43.07 9.44 -24.91
CA HIS A 304 -43.70 9.99 -26.09
C HIS A 304 -45.18 9.64 -26.03
N VAL A 305 -46.02 10.67 -25.93
CA VAL A 305 -47.43 10.63 -26.35
C VAL A 305 -47.48 10.99 -27.83
#